data_AF-A0A2M7NTX5-F1
#
_entry.id   AF-A0A2M7NTX5-F1
#
_cell.length_a   1.000
_cell.length_b   1.000
_cell.length_c   1.000
_cell.angle_alpha   90.00
_cell.angle_beta   90.00
_cell.angle_gamma   90.00
#
_symmetry.space_group_name_H-M   'P 1'
#
loop_
_entity.id
_entity.type
_entity.pdbx_description
1 polymer ?
#
loop_
_entity_poly.entity_id
_entity_poly.type
_entity_poly.pdbx_seq_one_letter_code
_entity_poly.pdbx_strand_id
1 'polypeptide(L)'
;MTDKNLLFVRITKDVLTNSANGLFSFAQHFNIKITAADIQTEDELKGLLKGNRYDYIYLAGHGDENCFTDNKDFNLSWSEIGNIICETNCLNPESIIMLYCCKGGMGNVVYTLMGMCENIKYVCGAKQTVSSLDLVTAFTMFLFHYEHRGINPVISAQKASFATDIRLECYDRGDVEMNPLFHQNYYCEECGKERIEE
;
A
#
# COMPACT_ATOMS: atom_id res chain seq x y z
N MET A 1 -11.98 0.07 -21.34
CA MET A 1 -11.23 0.07 -20.06
C MET A 1 -10.18 1.15 -20.19
N THR A 2 -10.10 2.07 -19.24
CA THR A 2 -9.01 3.03 -19.14
C THR A 2 -7.75 2.29 -18.70
N ASP A 3 -6.60 2.60 -19.32
CA ASP A 3 -5.33 2.03 -18.92
C ASP A 3 -4.99 2.49 -17.49
N LYS A 4 -4.75 1.54 -16.59
CA LYS A 4 -4.38 1.80 -15.20
C LYS A 4 -2.87 1.72 -15.02
N ASN A 5 -2.32 2.44 -14.05
CA ASN A 5 -0.88 2.45 -13.75
C ASN A 5 -0.60 1.90 -12.34
N LEU A 6 0.32 0.95 -12.27
CA LEU A 6 0.87 0.41 -11.01
C LEU A 6 2.34 0.79 -10.90
N LEU A 7 2.71 1.43 -9.79
CA LEU A 7 4.09 1.59 -9.39
C LEU A 7 4.47 0.45 -8.45
N PHE A 8 5.47 -0.35 -8.81
CA PHE A 8 6.08 -1.35 -7.95
C PHE A 8 7.42 -0.80 -7.44
N VAL A 9 7.49 -0.54 -6.14
CA VAL A 9 8.71 -0.08 -5.47
C VAL A 9 9.29 -1.24 -4.68
N ARG A 10 10.57 -1.53 -4.90
CA ARG A 10 11.30 -2.51 -4.10
C ARG A 10 12.53 -1.88 -3.46
N ILE A 11 12.75 -2.17 -2.18
CA ILE A 11 13.94 -1.69 -1.47
C ILE A 11 14.97 -2.81 -1.29
N THR A 12 14.51 -4.05 -1.21
CA THR A 12 15.31 -5.18 -0.74
C THR A 12 15.53 -6.17 -1.89
N LYS A 13 16.78 -6.58 -2.11
CA LYS A 13 17.11 -7.53 -3.20
C LYS A 13 16.63 -8.96 -2.91
N ASP A 14 16.35 -9.28 -1.64
CA ASP A 14 15.81 -10.57 -1.21
C ASP A 14 14.29 -10.69 -1.40
N VAL A 15 13.58 -9.59 -1.69
CA VAL A 15 12.25 -9.66 -2.28
C VAL A 15 12.37 -10.29 -3.66
N LEU A 16 11.94 -11.55 -3.73
CA LEU A 16 12.07 -12.43 -4.87
C LEU A 16 11.43 -11.83 -6.13
N THR A 17 12.25 -11.32 -7.04
CA THR A 17 11.82 -10.78 -8.35
C THR A 17 10.90 -11.76 -9.10
N ASN A 18 11.20 -13.06 -8.99
CA ASN A 18 10.43 -14.10 -9.67
C ASN A 18 9.00 -14.21 -9.16
N SER A 19 8.78 -14.00 -7.86
CA SER A 19 7.42 -14.00 -7.29
C SER A 19 6.65 -12.79 -7.81
N ALA A 20 7.26 -11.60 -7.82
CA ALA A 20 6.64 -10.39 -8.34
C ALA A 20 6.29 -10.48 -9.84
N ASN A 21 7.09 -11.20 -10.64
CA ASN A 21 6.81 -11.41 -12.07
C ASN A 21 5.46 -12.12 -12.33
N GLY A 22 5.02 -12.99 -11.41
CA GLY A 22 3.69 -13.61 -11.48
C GLY A 22 2.58 -12.58 -11.35
N LEU A 23 2.67 -11.70 -10.35
CA LEU A 23 1.75 -10.57 -10.17
C LEU A 23 1.77 -9.65 -11.40
N PHE A 24 2.95 -9.36 -11.95
CA PHE A 24 3.09 -8.47 -13.09
C PHE A 24 2.39 -9.00 -14.33
N SER A 25 2.61 -10.28 -14.64
CA SER A 25 1.96 -10.96 -15.76
C SER A 25 0.44 -10.93 -15.58
N PHE A 26 -0.03 -11.14 -14.36
CA PHE A 26 -1.45 -11.13 -14.04
C PHE A 26 -2.09 -9.74 -14.17
N ALA A 27 -1.42 -8.70 -13.67
CA ALA A 27 -1.89 -7.33 -13.79
C ALA A 27 -1.91 -6.84 -15.25
N GLN A 28 -0.99 -7.29 -16.10
CA GLN A 28 -1.01 -7.01 -17.53
C GLN A 28 -2.26 -7.57 -18.23
N HIS A 29 -2.80 -8.71 -17.78
CA HIS A 29 -4.08 -9.22 -18.30
C HIS A 29 -5.27 -8.29 -18.01
N PHE A 30 -5.12 -7.36 -17.06
CA PHE A 30 -6.12 -6.36 -16.71
C PHE A 30 -5.83 -4.98 -17.32
N ASN A 31 -4.90 -4.89 -18.27
CA ASN A 31 -4.43 -3.62 -18.86
C ASN A 31 -3.86 -2.64 -17.81
N ILE A 32 -3.22 -3.19 -16.77
CA ILE A 32 -2.46 -2.39 -15.81
C ILE A 32 -1.02 -2.29 -16.33
N LYS A 33 -0.58 -1.07 -16.66
CA LYS A 33 0.80 -0.76 -16.97
C LYS A 33 1.62 -0.71 -15.69
N ILE A 34 2.74 -1.41 -15.67
CA ILE A 34 3.60 -1.49 -14.48
C ILE A 34 4.88 -0.71 -14.71
N THR A 35 5.20 0.17 -13.77
CA THR A 35 6.53 0.77 -13.60
C THR A 35 7.17 0.11 -12.39
N ALA A 36 8.26 -0.62 -12.57
CA ALA A 36 8.99 -1.25 -11.48
C ALA A 36 10.31 -0.51 -11.24
N ALA A 37 10.62 -0.21 -9.98
CA ALA A 37 11.86 0.45 -9.60
C ALA A 37 12.41 -0.11 -8.30
N ASP A 38 13.73 -0.23 -8.26
CA ASP A 38 14.47 -0.47 -7.03
C ASP A 38 14.93 0.88 -6.47
N ILE A 39 14.71 1.13 -5.18
CA ILE A 39 15.14 2.36 -4.51
C ILE A 39 16.04 2.03 -3.32
N GLN A 40 16.92 2.98 -2.99
CA GLN A 40 17.81 2.95 -1.84
C GLN A 40 17.78 4.27 -1.04
N THR A 41 17.05 5.28 -1.52
CA THR A 41 16.97 6.59 -0.89
C THR A 41 15.56 7.17 -0.98
N GLU A 42 15.24 8.08 -0.05
CA GLU A 42 13.97 8.80 -0.03
C GLU A 42 13.80 9.66 -1.29
N ASP A 43 14.87 10.28 -1.76
CA ASP A 43 14.87 11.13 -2.95
C ASP A 43 14.54 10.34 -4.23
N GLU A 44 14.96 9.07 -4.32
CA GLU A 44 14.56 8.19 -5.42
C GLU A 44 13.06 7.89 -5.39
N LEU A 45 12.49 7.63 -4.21
CA LEU A 45 11.05 7.45 -4.05
C LEU A 45 10.29 8.72 -4.47
N LYS A 46 10.69 9.88 -3.96
CA LYS A 46 10.11 11.18 -4.34
C LYS A 46 10.21 11.41 -5.85
N GLY A 47 11.35 11.10 -6.45
CA GLY A 47 11.60 11.23 -7.89
C GLY A 47 10.67 10.36 -8.75
N LEU A 48 10.37 9.13 -8.32
CA LEU A 48 9.44 8.23 -9.02
C LEU A 48 7.99 8.69 -8.95
N LEU A 49 7.60 9.28 -7.82
CA LEU A 49 6.22 9.70 -7.57
C LEU A 49 5.91 11.06 -8.23
N LYS A 50 6.88 11.98 -8.25
CA LYS A 50 6.68 13.34 -8.76
C LYS A 50 6.32 13.37 -10.25
N GLY A 51 5.21 14.03 -10.57
CA GLY A 51 4.76 14.23 -11.95
C GLY A 51 4.08 13.02 -12.58
N ASN A 52 3.93 11.93 -11.84
CA ASN A 52 3.22 10.72 -12.27
C ASN A 52 1.92 10.55 -11.47
N ARG A 53 0.99 9.76 -12.01
CA ARG A 53 -0.26 9.40 -11.34
C ARG A 53 -0.47 7.89 -11.41
N TYR A 54 -0.76 7.28 -10.28
CA TYR A 54 -0.88 5.83 -10.13
C TYR A 54 -2.25 5.45 -9.57
N ASP A 55 -2.77 4.33 -10.05
CA ASP A 55 -3.98 3.68 -9.50
C ASP A 55 -3.59 2.67 -8.41
N TYR A 56 -2.35 2.16 -8.48
CA TYR A 56 -1.77 1.30 -7.45
C TYR A 56 -0.34 1.73 -7.13
N ILE A 57 -0.01 1.78 -5.85
CA ILE A 57 1.37 1.83 -5.38
C ILE A 57 1.61 0.55 -4.58
N TYR A 58 2.54 -0.26 -5.03
CA TYR A 58 2.92 -1.53 -4.45
C TYR A 58 4.28 -1.40 -3.79
N LEU A 59 4.30 -1.33 -2.45
CA LEU A 59 5.52 -1.17 -1.66
C LEU A 59 6.02 -2.54 -1.22
N ALA A 60 7.11 -3.00 -1.82
CA ALA A 60 7.68 -4.33 -1.61
C ALA A 60 8.99 -4.28 -0.83
N GLY A 61 8.96 -4.78 0.40
CA GLY A 61 10.13 -4.79 1.26
C GLY A 61 9.88 -5.39 2.63
N HIS A 62 10.81 -5.17 3.53
CA HIS A 62 10.61 -5.49 4.94
C HIS A 62 9.88 -4.34 5.61
N GLY A 63 9.13 -4.66 6.65
CA GLY A 63 8.40 -3.66 7.39
C GLY A 63 7.86 -4.21 8.68
N ASP A 64 7.58 -3.30 9.59
CA ASP A 64 6.94 -3.57 10.85
C ASP A 64 5.88 -2.52 11.15
N GLU A 65 5.50 -2.40 12.42
CA GLU A 65 4.48 -1.47 12.88
C GLU A 65 4.91 0.01 12.79
N ASN A 66 6.20 0.29 12.63
CA ASN A 66 6.76 1.65 12.66
C ASN A 66 7.32 2.09 11.31
N CYS A 67 7.92 1.17 10.54
CA CYS A 67 8.70 1.54 9.38
C CYS A 67 8.70 0.53 8.24
N PHE A 68 9.15 1.02 7.09
CA PHE A 68 9.46 0.29 5.86
C PHE A 68 10.98 0.35 5.62
N THR A 69 11.62 -0.81 5.46
CA THR A 69 13.08 -0.91 5.49
C THR A 69 13.62 -2.00 4.56
N ASP A 70 14.93 -1.92 4.26
CA ASP A 70 15.71 -3.00 3.65
C ASP A 70 16.49 -3.88 4.65
N ASN A 71 16.28 -3.69 5.95
CA ASN A 71 17.00 -4.34 7.06
C ASN A 71 18.50 -4.00 7.13
N LYS A 72 18.98 -2.96 6.45
CA LYS A 72 20.39 -2.55 6.50
C LYS A 72 20.56 -1.04 6.66
N ASP A 73 20.26 -0.29 5.61
CA ASP A 73 20.70 1.10 5.47
C ASP A 73 19.55 2.03 5.06
N PHE A 74 18.47 1.50 4.49
CA PHE A 74 17.28 2.28 4.15
C PHE A 74 16.18 2.02 5.19
N ASN A 75 15.68 3.11 5.78
CA ASN A 75 14.57 3.08 6.71
C ASN A 75 13.74 4.35 6.51
N LEU A 76 12.45 4.18 6.18
CA LEU A 76 11.47 5.25 6.22
C LEU A 76 10.33 4.84 7.16
N SER A 77 9.96 5.75 8.05
CA SER A 77 8.74 5.61 8.81
C SER A 77 7.51 5.64 7.89
N TRP A 78 6.41 5.03 8.36
CA TRP A 78 5.15 5.09 7.62
C TRP A 78 4.61 6.52 7.47
N SER A 79 4.93 7.42 8.41
CA SER A 79 4.55 8.83 8.33
C SER A 79 5.31 9.56 7.22
N GLU A 80 6.63 9.35 7.12
CA GLU A 80 7.45 9.91 6.03
C GLU A 80 6.93 9.43 4.66
N ILE A 81 6.61 8.14 4.52
CA ILE A 81 6.02 7.61 3.28
C ILE A 81 4.68 8.28 2.96
N GLY A 82 3.80 8.42 3.95
CA GLY A 82 2.52 9.11 3.79
C GLY A 82 2.69 10.56 3.34
N ASN A 83 3.61 11.30 3.96
CA ASN A 83 3.94 12.68 3.59
C ASN A 83 4.46 12.78 2.16
N ILE A 84 5.39 11.89 1.77
CA ILE A 84 5.93 11.84 0.41
C ILE A 84 4.83 11.60 -0.62
N ILE A 85 3.90 10.68 -0.34
CA ILE A 85 2.75 10.41 -1.21
C ILE A 85 1.85 11.65 -1.32
N CYS A 86 1.63 12.36 -0.22
CA CYS A 86 0.83 13.58 -0.18
C CYS A 86 1.46 14.72 -1.00
N GLU A 87 2.72 15.04 -0.71
CA GLU A 87 3.46 16.14 -1.35
C GLU A 87 3.61 15.95 -2.86
N THR A 88 3.74 14.70 -3.31
CA THR A 88 3.91 14.38 -4.73
C THR A 88 2.60 14.35 -5.51
N ASN A 89 1.45 14.34 -4.83
CA ASN A 89 0.11 14.24 -5.42
C ASN A 89 0.03 13.13 -6.49
N CYS A 90 0.61 11.97 -6.18
CA CYS A 90 0.86 10.90 -7.14
C CYS A 90 -0.30 9.90 -7.28
N LEU A 91 -1.41 10.09 -6.55
CA LEU A 91 -2.54 9.16 -6.53
C LEU A 91 -3.68 9.62 -7.44
N ASN A 92 -4.24 8.71 -8.22
CA ASN A 92 -5.56 8.90 -8.84
C ASN A 92 -6.70 8.79 -7.81
N PRO A 93 -7.92 9.25 -8.12
CA PRO A 93 -9.09 8.90 -7.33
C PRO A 93 -9.21 7.37 -7.20
N GLU A 94 -9.63 6.87 -6.04
CA GLU A 94 -9.79 5.44 -5.76
C GLU A 94 -8.49 4.60 -5.83
N SER A 95 -7.33 5.24 -5.71
CA SER A 95 -6.04 4.54 -5.68
C SER A 95 -5.93 3.58 -4.50
N ILE A 96 -5.19 2.49 -4.71
CA ILE A 96 -4.91 1.48 -3.68
C ILE A 96 -3.42 1.39 -3.40
N ILE A 97 -3.05 1.59 -2.14
CA ILE A 97 -1.71 1.27 -1.66
C ILE A 97 -1.68 -0.20 -1.22
N MET A 98 -0.77 -0.97 -1.80
CA MET A 98 -0.58 -2.40 -1.54
C MET A 98 0.74 -2.59 -0.80
N LEU A 99 0.67 -2.98 0.47
CA LEU A 99 1.82 -3.16 1.34
C LEU A 99 2.27 -4.62 1.29
N TYR A 100 3.30 -4.87 0.49
CA TYR A 100 3.99 -6.16 0.41
C TYR A 100 5.10 -6.23 1.44
N CYS A 101 4.69 -6.34 2.69
CA CYS A 101 5.54 -6.59 3.83
C CYS A 101 4.74 -7.36 4.89
N CYS A 102 5.44 -8.02 5.81
CA CYS A 102 4.78 -8.59 6.98
C CYS A 102 4.13 -7.46 7.79
N LYS A 103 2.96 -7.72 8.36
CA LYS A 103 2.22 -6.75 9.20
C LYS A 103 1.88 -5.40 8.53
N GLY A 104 2.06 -5.23 7.23
CA GLY A 104 1.67 -3.99 6.54
C GLY A 104 0.17 -3.67 6.67
N GLY A 105 -0.69 -4.68 6.89
CA GLY A 105 -2.12 -4.50 7.10
C GLY A 105 -2.52 -4.19 8.55
N MET A 106 -1.58 -3.87 9.44
CA MET A 106 -1.88 -3.48 10.81
C MET A 106 -2.57 -2.11 10.85
N GLY A 107 -3.55 -1.96 11.73
CA GLY A 107 -4.37 -0.74 11.79
C GLY A 107 -3.56 0.53 12.04
N ASN A 108 -2.55 0.48 12.90
CA ASN A 108 -1.67 1.62 13.16
C ASN A 108 -0.92 2.08 11.89
N VAL A 109 -0.32 1.15 11.13
CA VAL A 109 0.38 1.46 9.86
C VAL A 109 -0.57 2.14 8.88
N VAL A 110 -1.76 1.58 8.71
CA VAL A 110 -2.78 2.12 7.81
C VAL A 110 -3.25 3.51 8.26
N TYR A 111 -3.50 3.69 9.56
CA TYR A 111 -3.97 4.95 10.11
C TYR A 111 -2.89 6.03 9.99
N THR A 112 -1.62 5.69 10.20
CA THR A 112 -0.50 6.60 9.94
C THR A 112 -0.46 7.05 8.49
N LEU A 113 -0.49 6.13 7.53
CA LEU A 113 -0.47 6.48 6.12
C LEU A 113 -1.65 7.39 5.75
N MET A 114 -2.88 7.00 6.13
CA MET A 114 -4.09 7.76 5.83
C MET A 114 -4.15 9.11 6.56
N GLY A 115 -3.55 9.22 7.75
CA GLY A 115 -3.47 10.45 8.52
C GLY A 115 -2.51 11.48 7.93
N MET A 116 -1.47 11.04 7.21
CA MET A 116 -0.51 11.93 6.55
C MET A 116 -0.95 12.39 5.15
N CYS A 117 -1.94 11.72 4.54
CA CYS A 117 -2.36 12.03 3.18
C CYS A 117 -3.84 11.74 2.96
N GLU A 118 -4.68 12.77 2.92
CA GLU A 118 -6.13 12.69 2.66
C GLU A 118 -6.49 12.00 1.34
N ASN A 119 -5.57 12.00 0.36
CA ASN A 119 -5.81 11.41 -0.96
C ASN A 119 -5.68 9.87 -0.97
N ILE A 120 -5.17 9.26 0.10
CA ILE A 120 -5.10 7.79 0.20
C ILE A 120 -6.49 7.23 0.47
N LYS A 121 -7.14 6.63 -0.53
CA LYS A 121 -8.48 6.06 -0.37
C LYS A 121 -8.46 4.64 0.21
N TYR A 122 -7.52 3.81 -0.24
CA TYR A 122 -7.40 2.42 0.17
C TYR A 122 -5.96 2.07 0.55
N VAL A 123 -5.80 1.31 1.63
CA VAL A 123 -4.53 0.66 1.99
C VAL A 123 -4.82 -0.81 2.27
N CYS A 124 -4.11 -1.71 1.60
CA CYS A 124 -4.24 -3.13 1.80
C CYS A 124 -2.89 -3.76 2.19
N GLY A 125 -2.91 -4.74 3.10
CA GLY A 125 -1.71 -5.44 3.56
C GLY A 125 -2.02 -6.66 4.42
N ALA A 126 -1.01 -7.48 4.70
CA ALA A 126 -1.18 -8.65 5.58
C ALA A 126 -1.10 -8.26 7.06
N LYS A 127 -1.96 -8.83 7.90
CA LYS A 127 -1.93 -8.66 9.37
C LYS A 127 -1.03 -9.64 10.12
N GLN A 128 -0.36 -10.53 9.38
CA GLN A 128 0.45 -11.61 9.93
C GLN A 128 1.80 -11.68 9.23
N THR A 129 2.73 -12.41 9.85
CA THR A 129 3.94 -12.85 9.15
C THR A 129 3.55 -13.83 8.07
N VAL A 130 4.01 -13.59 6.86
CA VAL A 130 3.61 -14.33 5.66
C VAL A 130 4.83 -14.50 4.76
N SER A 131 4.90 -15.64 4.07
CA SER A 131 5.97 -15.84 3.09
C SER A 131 5.76 -14.92 1.89
N SER A 132 6.85 -14.57 1.21
CA SER A 132 6.80 -13.77 -0.03
C SER A 132 5.86 -14.38 -1.08
N LEU A 133 5.91 -15.69 -1.28
CA LEU A 133 5.09 -16.38 -2.28
C LEU A 133 3.60 -16.32 -1.94
N ASP A 134 3.25 -16.54 -0.67
CA ASP A 134 1.85 -16.50 -0.23
C ASP A 134 1.27 -15.09 -0.35
N LEU A 135 2.06 -14.07 -0.01
CA LEU A 135 1.63 -12.67 -0.09
C LEU A 135 1.43 -12.22 -1.55
N VAL A 136 2.34 -12.59 -2.46
CA VAL A 136 2.15 -12.37 -3.91
C VAL A 136 0.87 -13.05 -4.38
N THR A 137 0.65 -14.28 -3.97
CA THR A 137 -0.54 -15.06 -4.36
C THR A 137 -1.82 -14.38 -3.85
N ALA A 138 -1.84 -13.93 -2.60
CA ALA A 138 -2.95 -13.19 -2.02
C ALA A 138 -3.24 -11.89 -2.77
N PHE A 139 -2.22 -11.09 -3.08
CA PHE A 139 -2.41 -9.87 -3.88
C PHE A 139 -2.83 -10.15 -5.33
N THR A 140 -2.41 -11.27 -5.91
CA THR A 140 -2.87 -11.70 -7.23
C THR A 140 -4.35 -12.05 -7.20
N MET A 141 -4.81 -12.79 -6.19
CA MET A 141 -6.23 -13.09 -6.00
C MET A 141 -7.05 -11.83 -5.71
N PHE A 142 -6.50 -10.88 -4.95
CA PHE A 142 -7.10 -9.58 -4.74
C PHE A 142 -7.32 -8.84 -6.06
N LEU A 143 -6.30 -8.71 -6.91
CA LEU A 143 -6.42 -8.05 -8.21
C LEU A 143 -7.41 -8.79 -9.12
N PHE A 144 -7.46 -10.12 -9.08
CA PHE A 144 -8.48 -10.88 -9.80
C PHE A 144 -9.90 -10.48 -9.38
N HIS A 145 -10.17 -10.43 -8.07
CA HIS A 145 -11.50 -10.06 -7.59
C HIS A 145 -11.84 -8.60 -7.89
N TYR A 146 -10.87 -7.69 -7.77
CA TYR A 146 -11.12 -6.29 -8.02
C TYR A 146 -11.24 -5.97 -9.51
N GLU A 147 -10.21 -6.28 -10.30
CA GLU A 147 -10.15 -5.88 -11.71
C GLU A 147 -11.04 -6.72 -12.62
N HIS A 148 -10.99 -8.03 -12.48
CA HIS A 148 -11.73 -8.91 -13.39
C HIS A 148 -13.20 -9.01 -13.01
N ARG A 149 -13.50 -9.05 -11.70
CA ARG A 149 -14.88 -9.22 -11.21
C ARG A 149 -15.57 -7.93 -10.78
N GLY A 150 -14.86 -6.80 -10.72
CA GLY A 150 -15.43 -5.50 -10.35
C GLY A 150 -15.90 -5.44 -8.89
N ILE A 151 -15.27 -6.19 -7.98
CA ILE A 151 -15.67 -6.25 -6.57
C ILE A 151 -14.89 -5.19 -5.77
N ASN A 152 -15.57 -4.41 -4.91
CA ASN A 152 -14.95 -3.40 -4.04
C ASN A 152 -13.66 -3.90 -3.34
N PRO A 153 -12.62 -3.05 -3.17
CA PRO A 153 -11.33 -3.46 -2.60
C PRO A 153 -11.41 -4.19 -1.26
N VAL A 154 -12.25 -3.73 -0.32
CA VAL A 154 -12.39 -4.34 1.01
C VAL A 154 -12.88 -5.78 0.89
N ILE A 155 -13.92 -6.00 0.07
CA ILE A 155 -14.50 -7.34 -0.17
C ILE A 155 -13.55 -8.21 -1.00
N SER A 156 -12.81 -7.62 -1.94
CA SER A 156 -11.79 -8.32 -2.73
C SER A 156 -10.66 -8.85 -1.85
N ALA A 157 -10.20 -8.08 -0.85
CA ALA A 157 -9.20 -8.53 0.12
C ALA A 157 -9.73 -9.65 1.02
N GLN A 158 -10.99 -9.55 1.45
CA GLN A 158 -11.65 -10.62 2.20
C GLN A 158 -11.73 -11.93 1.39
N LYS A 159 -12.10 -11.85 0.10
CA LYS A 159 -12.14 -13.03 -0.77
C LYS A 159 -10.76 -13.61 -1.05
N ALA A 160 -9.76 -12.76 -1.27
CA ALA A 160 -8.38 -13.18 -1.41
C ALA A 160 -7.90 -13.91 -0.14
N SER A 161 -8.27 -13.41 1.04
CA SER A 161 -7.95 -14.06 2.32
C SER A 161 -8.56 -15.45 2.43
N PHE A 162 -9.83 -15.63 2.04
CA PHE A 162 -10.46 -16.95 2.03
C PHE A 162 -9.85 -17.90 0.99
N ALA A 163 -9.29 -17.38 -0.10
CA ALA A 163 -8.69 -18.21 -1.15
C ALA A 163 -7.28 -18.69 -0.80
N THR A 164 -6.57 -17.98 0.09
CA THR A 164 -5.15 -18.23 0.37
C THR A 164 -4.85 -18.52 1.84
N ASP A 165 -5.85 -18.46 2.71
CA ASP A 165 -5.70 -18.52 4.18
C ASP A 165 -4.77 -17.45 4.78
N ILE A 166 -4.43 -16.42 4.00
CA ILE A 166 -3.66 -15.26 4.45
C ILE A 166 -4.62 -14.17 4.93
N ARG A 167 -4.41 -13.59 6.11
CA ARG A 167 -5.19 -12.43 6.58
C ARG A 167 -4.77 -11.15 5.85
N LEU A 168 -5.18 -11.03 4.59
CA LEU A 168 -5.04 -9.84 3.77
C LEU A 168 -6.22 -8.90 4.04
N GLU A 169 -5.95 -7.76 4.64
CA GLU A 169 -6.97 -6.77 4.94
C GLU A 169 -6.82 -5.56 4.04
N CYS A 170 -7.93 -4.95 3.67
CA CYS A 170 -7.93 -3.66 3.01
C CYS A 170 -8.88 -2.72 3.72
N TYR A 171 -8.39 -1.52 4.00
CA TYR A 171 -9.10 -0.47 4.71
C TYR A 171 -9.58 0.59 3.73
N ASP A 172 -10.86 0.97 3.85
CA ASP A 172 -11.42 2.16 3.19
C ASP A 172 -11.24 3.36 4.11
N ARG A 173 -10.80 4.50 3.56
CA ARG A 173 -10.66 5.75 4.31
C ARG A 173 -11.91 6.13 5.10
N GLY A 174 -13.10 5.99 4.53
CA GLY A 174 -14.35 6.38 5.19
C GLY A 174 -14.60 5.56 6.45
N ASP A 175 -14.26 4.27 6.45
CA ASP A 175 -14.35 3.43 7.64
C ASP A 175 -13.28 3.80 8.69
N VAL A 176 -12.08 4.15 8.23
CA VAL A 176 -10.97 4.59 9.09
C VAL A 176 -11.30 5.91 9.78
N GLU A 177 -11.84 6.88 9.04
CA GLU A 177 -12.27 8.19 9.55
C GLU A 177 -13.49 8.09 10.47
N MET A 178 -14.23 6.99 10.49
CA MET A 178 -15.26 6.76 11.50
C MET A 178 -14.70 6.10 12.77
N ASN A 179 -13.44 5.66 12.78
CA ASN A 179 -12.84 4.98 13.90
C ASN A 179 -12.29 5.99 14.94
N PRO A 180 -12.73 5.94 16.21
CA PRO A 180 -12.23 6.85 17.25
C PRO A 180 -10.71 6.80 17.46
N LEU A 181 -10.07 5.64 17.22
CA LEU A 181 -8.62 5.49 17.36
C LEU A 181 -7.84 6.28 16.28
N PHE A 182 -8.42 6.47 15.10
CA PHE A 182 -7.82 7.31 14.07
C PHE A 182 -7.76 8.76 14.55
N HIS A 183 -8.88 9.26 15.06
CA HIS A 183 -8.97 10.64 15.56
C HIS A 183 -8.05 10.89 16.74
N GLN A 184 -7.98 9.98 17.72
CA GLN A 184 -7.10 10.17 18.89
C GLN A 184 -5.64 10.45 18.53
N ASN A 185 -5.16 9.90 17.41
CA ASN A 185 -3.76 10.02 17.00
C ASN A 185 -3.53 11.10 15.95
N TYR A 186 -4.51 11.37 15.08
CA TYR A 186 -4.32 12.23 13.90
C TYR A 186 -5.30 13.42 13.81
N TYR A 187 -6.30 13.52 14.69
CA TYR A 187 -7.30 14.59 14.69
C TYR A 187 -7.61 15.12 16.10
N CYS A 188 -7.32 16.40 16.33
CA CYS A 188 -7.65 17.05 17.61
C CYS A 188 -8.94 17.86 17.49
N GLU A 189 -10.03 17.32 18.06
CA GLU A 189 -11.34 17.98 18.12
C GLU A 189 -11.29 19.36 18.81
N GLU A 190 -10.48 19.51 19.87
CA GLU A 190 -10.38 20.78 20.61
C GLU A 190 -9.70 21.91 19.83
N CYS A 191 -8.82 21.57 18.88
CA CYS A 191 -8.00 22.54 18.16
C CYS A 191 -8.37 22.65 16.68
N GLY A 192 -9.30 21.83 16.17
CA GLY A 192 -9.78 21.86 14.79
C GLY A 192 -8.67 21.61 13.76
N LYS A 193 -7.62 20.88 14.15
CA LYS A 193 -6.43 20.62 13.35
C LYS A 193 -5.96 19.18 13.48
N GLU A 194 -5.34 18.69 12.42
CA GLU A 194 -4.63 17.41 12.40
C GLU A 194 -3.50 17.43 13.44
N ARG A 195 -3.42 16.40 14.29
CA ARG A 195 -2.26 16.20 15.16
C ARG A 195 -1.17 15.54 14.32
N ILE A 196 -0.14 16.31 13.97
CA ILE A 196 1.12 15.77 13.51
C ILE A 196 2.06 15.93 14.70
N GLU A 197 2.20 14.89 15.53
CA GLU A 197 3.29 14.85 16.51
C GLU A 197 4.55 14.33 15.80
N GLU A 198 5.65 15.08 16.00
CA GLU A 198 6.99 14.89 15.42
C GLU A 198 7.61 13.51 15.67
#